data_AF-A0A1H9BLT5-F1
#
_entry.id   AF-A0A1H9BLT5-F1
#
_cell.length_a   1.000
_cell.length_b   1.000
_cell.length_c   1.000
_cell.angle_alpha   90.00
_cell.angle_beta   90.00
_cell.angle_gamma   90.00
#
_symmetry.space_group_name_H-M   'P 1'
#
loop_
_entity.id
_entity.type
_entity.pdbx_description
1 polymer ?
#
loop_
_entity_poly.entity_id
_entity_poly.type
_entity_poly.pdbx_seq_one_letter_code
_entity_poly.pdbx_strand_id
1 'polypeptide(L)' 'MVETKTGSTPSAADRLLWRAGHRPSRISKYATGLAALRPDLPAVPWRRTLRRNFQGAEPDAGRPPAPAAPTELSAAGAAR' A
#
# COMPACT_ATOMS: atom_id res chain seq x y z
N MET A 1 8.60 -3.25 -0.84
CA MET A 1 7.84 -3.23 -2.11
C MET A 1 8.45 -2.18 -3.01
N VAL A 2 8.50 -2.41 -4.32
CA VAL A 2 9.01 -1.44 -5.31
C VAL A 2 7.90 -1.09 -6.28
N GLU A 3 7.73 0.20 -6.60
CA GLU A 3 6.83 0.69 -7.65
C GLU A 3 7.67 1.28 -8.78
N THR A 4 7.49 0.75 -9.99
CA THR A 4 8.03 1.33 -11.22
C THR A 4 6.94 2.13 -11.91
N LYS A 5 7.23 3.40 -12.23
CA LYS A 5 6.30 4.26 -12.96
C LYS A 5 6.69 4.30 -14.42
N THR A 6 5.85 3.70 -15.25
CA THR A 6 6.09 3.56 -16.69
C THR A 6 4.79 3.81 -17.44
N GLY A 7 4.87 4.05 -18.75
CA GLY A 7 3.69 4.09 -19.61
C GLY A 7 3.04 2.70 -19.79
N SER A 8 2.26 2.55 -20.85
CA SER A 8 1.47 1.33 -21.12
C SER A 8 2.30 0.08 -21.46
N THR A 9 3.62 0.18 -21.56
CA THR A 9 4.53 -0.94 -21.88
C THR A 9 5.63 -1.10 -20.82
N PRO A 10 6.09 -2.34 -20.55
CA PRO A 10 7.18 -2.58 -19.61
C PRO A 10 8.49 -1.91 -20.04
N SER A 11 9.04 -1.10 -19.15
CA SER A 11 10.33 -0.41 -19.29
C SER A 11 11.52 -1.35 -19.12
N ALA A 12 12.73 -0.82 -19.31
CA ALA A 12 13.97 -1.54 -19.00
C ALA A 12 14.08 -1.91 -17.51
N ALA A 13 13.60 -1.04 -16.60
CA ALA A 13 13.62 -1.30 -15.16
C ALA A 13 12.72 -2.50 -14.80
N ASP A 14 11.53 -2.61 -15.42
CA ASP A 14 10.65 -3.76 -15.20
C ASP A 14 11.31 -5.06 -15.62
N ARG A 15 11.99 -5.06 -16.77
CA ARG A 15 12.69 -6.24 -17.27
C ARG A 15 13.87 -6.64 -16.38
N LEU A 16 14.59 -5.67 -15.83
CA LEU A 16 15.66 -5.93 -14.86
C LEU A 16 15.09 -6.59 -13.61
N LEU A 17 14.01 -6.04 -13.05
CA LEU A 17 13.30 -6.62 -11.91
C LEU A 17 12.83 -8.05 -12.22
N TRP A 18 12.35 -8.31 -13.44
CA TRP A 18 11.94 -9.65 -13.86
C TRP A 18 13.10 -10.64 -13.95
N ARG A 19 14.24 -10.20 -14.47
CA ARG A 19 15.46 -11.03 -14.50
C ARG A 19 15.96 -11.34 -13.08
N ALA A 20 15.82 -10.40 -12.15
CA ALA A 20 16.10 -10.59 -10.73
C ALA A 20 15.04 -11.43 -9.98
N GLY A 21 14.01 -11.95 -10.67
CA GLY A 21 12.98 -12.81 -10.07
C GLY A 21 11.80 -12.06 -9.45
N HIS A 22 11.79 -10.72 -9.45
CA HIS A 22 10.63 -9.95 -9.04
C HIS A 22 9.55 -10.03 -10.14
N ARG A 23 8.28 -10.20 -9.75
CA ARG A 23 7.16 -10.27 -10.69
C ARG A 23 6.14 -9.18 -10.38
N PRO A 24 5.43 -8.66 -11.39
CA PRO A 24 4.40 -7.65 -11.17
C PRO A 24 3.32 -8.16 -10.21
N SER A 25 2.86 -7.30 -9.32
CA SER A 25 1.76 -7.57 -8.41
C SER A 25 0.80 -6.39 -8.36
N ARG A 26 -0.51 -6.66 -8.49
CA ARG A 26 -1.54 -5.64 -8.29
C ARG A 26 -1.67 -5.35 -6.80
N ILE A 27 -1.64 -4.07 -6.44
CA ILE A 27 -1.89 -3.59 -5.09
C ILE A 27 -2.70 -2.29 -5.14
N SER A 28 -3.54 -2.08 -4.14
CA SER A 28 -4.13 -0.78 -3.85
C SER A 28 -3.78 -0.43 -2.42
N LYS A 29 -3.19 0.74 -2.19
CA LYS A 29 -2.79 1.18 -0.84
C LYS A 29 -3.97 1.15 0.13
N TYR A 30 -5.10 1.74 -0.27
CA TYR A 30 -6.30 1.79 0.54
C TYR A 30 -6.97 0.43 0.69
N ALA A 31 -7.32 -0.24 -0.43
CA ALA A 31 -8.10 -1.47 -0.34
C ALA A 31 -7.31 -2.64 0.26
N THR A 32 -5.99 -2.72 0.03
CA THR A 32 -5.15 -3.73 0.69
C THR A 32 -5.00 -3.43 2.17
N GLY A 33 -4.83 -2.17 2.58
CA GLY A 33 -4.78 -1.79 3.99
C GLY A 33 -6.10 -2.05 4.71
N LEU A 34 -7.23 -1.71 4.09
CA LEU A 34 -8.55 -1.98 4.64
C LEU A 34 -8.76 -3.49 4.84
N ALA A 35 -8.39 -4.31 3.85
CA ALA A 35 -8.47 -5.77 3.97
C ALA A 35 -7.49 -6.36 5.00
N ALA A 36 -6.38 -5.67 5.31
CA ALA A 36 -5.44 -6.08 6.35
C ALA A 36 -5.96 -5.75 7.76
N LEU A 37 -6.64 -4.61 7.92
CA LEU A 37 -7.09 -4.10 9.23
C LEU A 37 -8.52 -4.53 9.61
N ARG A 38 -9.33 -4.96 8.63
CA ARG A 38 -10.73 -5.35 8.82
C ARG A 38 -10.96 -6.78 8.32
N PRO A 39 -10.67 -7.81 9.14
CA PRO A 39 -10.84 -9.22 8.76
C PRO A 39 -12.29 -9.60 8.43
N ASP A 40 -13.26 -8.78 8.88
CA ASP A 40 -14.68 -8.91 8.60
C ASP A 40 -15.05 -8.61 7.14
N LEU A 41 -14.17 -7.96 6.38
CA LEU A 41 -14.43 -7.57 4.99
C LEU A 41 -13.88 -8.58 3.96
N PRO A 42 -14.48 -8.69 2.77
CA PRO A 42 -13.97 -9.54 1.70
C PRO A 42 -12.55 -9.13 1.24
N ALA A 43 -11.57 -9.99 1.54
CA ALA A 43 -10.18 -9.80 1.14
C ALA A 43 -9.79 -10.53 -0.16
N VAL A 44 -10.74 -11.16 -0.87
CA VAL A 44 -10.47 -12.10 -1.99
C VAL A 44 -9.48 -11.57 -3.03
N PRO A 45 -9.61 -10.33 -3.55
CA PRO A 45 -8.65 -9.79 -4.54
C PRO A 45 -7.23 -9.63 -3.97
N TRP A 46 -7.12 -9.47 -2.65
CA TRP A 46 -5.89 -9.10 -1.95
C TRP A 46 -5.27 -10.28 -1.18
N ARG A 47 -5.91 -11.45 -1.11
CA ARG A 47 -5.42 -12.64 -0.36
C ARG A 47 -3.97 -12.97 -0.66
N ARG A 48 -3.57 -12.95 -1.94
CA ARG A 48 -2.18 -13.22 -2.36
C ARG A 48 -1.22 -12.14 -1.89
N THR A 49 -1.63 -10.87 -1.97
CA THR A 49 -0.82 -9.71 -1.55
C THR A 49 -0.66 -9.68 -0.03
N LEU A 50 -1.74 -9.91 0.71
CA LEU A 50 -1.73 -10.03 2.17
C LEU A 50 -0.80 -11.16 2.62
N ARG A 51 -0.98 -12.36 2.06
CA ARG A 51 -0.14 -13.51 2.39
C ARG A 51 1.34 -13.28 2.06
N ARG A 52 1.69 -12.59 0.99
CA ARG A 52 3.10 -12.40 0.61
C ARG A 52 3.81 -11.29 1.38
N ASN A 53 3.08 -10.25 1.78
CA ASN A 53 3.70 -9.01 2.28
C ASN A 53 3.43 -8.72 3.76
N PHE A 54 2.46 -9.42 4.38
CA PHE A 54 2.01 -9.15 5.75
C PHE A 54 2.15 -10.39 6.66
N GLN A 55 2.98 -11.38 6.28
CA GLN A 55 3.18 -12.66 6.95
C GLN A 55 3.82 -12.62 8.36
N GLY A 56 3.94 -11.44 8.97
CA GLY A 56 4.45 -11.24 10.33
C GLY A 56 3.90 -9.99 11.01
N ALA A 57 2.85 -9.38 10.44
CA ALA A 57 2.10 -8.35 11.15
C ALA A 57 1.14 -9.09 12.09
N GLU A 58 1.58 -9.39 13.31
CA GLU A 58 0.61 -9.50 14.40
C GLU A 58 -0.24 -8.23 14.33
N PRO A 59 -1.58 -8.32 14.20
CA PRO A 59 -2.41 -7.15 14.35
C PRO A 59 -2.01 -6.54 15.69
N ASP A 60 -1.67 -5.25 15.70
CA ASP A 60 -1.39 -4.50 16.91
C ASP A 60 -2.70 -4.44 17.72
N ALA A 61 -3.03 -5.57 18.35
CA ALA A 61 -4.28 -5.85 19.03
C ALA A 61 -4.24 -5.15 20.38
N GLY A 62 -4.18 -3.83 20.37
CA GLY A 62 -4.24 -3.05 21.59
C GLY A 62 -3.51 -1.73 21.60
N ARG A 63 -2.70 -1.35 20.60
CA ARG A 63 -2.16 0.02 20.61
C ARG A 63 -3.26 1.00 20.21
N PRO A 64 -3.72 1.88 21.12
CA PRO A 64 -4.61 2.94 20.72
C PRO A 64 -3.93 3.75 19.62
N PRO A 65 -4.65 4.13 18.54
CA PRO A 65 -4.09 5.04 17.57
C PRO A 65 -3.56 6.25 18.34
N ALA A 66 -2.29 6.61 18.11
CA ALA A 66 -1.77 7.86 18.64
C ALA A 66 -2.80 8.95 18.27
N PRO A 67 -3.20 9.80 19.23
CA PRO A 67 -4.22 10.81 18.96
C PRO A 67 -3.82 11.53 17.68
N ALA A 68 -4.73 11.56 16.71
CA ALA A 68 -4.51 12.26 15.46
C ALA A 68 -4.12 13.69 15.86
N ALA A 69 -2.84 14.03 15.70
CA ALA A 69 -2.40 15.40 15.89
C ALA A 69 -3.33 16.26 15.04
N PRO A 70 -3.92 17.33 15.58
CA PRO A 70 -4.80 18.18 14.79
C PRO A 70 -4.01 18.64 13.58
N THR A 71 -4.42 18.17 12.41
CA THR A 71 -3.95 18.69 11.13
C THR A 71 -4.48 20.11 11.07
N GLU A 72 -3.74 21.07 11.63
CA GLU A 72 -3.98 22.47 11.34
C GLU A 72 -3.79 22.64 9.84
N LEU A 73 -4.92 22.73 9.14
CA LEU A 73 -4.99 23.13 7.76
C LEU A 73 -4.52 24.59 7.74
N SER A 74 -3.21 24.81 7.63
CA SER A 74 -2.64 26.14 7.41
C SER A 74 -3.17 26.65 6.07
N ALA A 75 -4.24 27.44 6.15
CA ALA A 75 -4.70 28.30 5.07
C ALA A 75 -3.63 29.37 4.82
N ALA A 76 -2.62 29.01 4.04
CA ALA A 76 -1.62 29.95 3.55
C ALA A 76 -2.00 30.38 2.14
N GLY A 77 -2.33 31.67 2.01
CA GLY A 77 -2.05 32.43 0.78
C GLY A 77 -3.26 32.93 0.01
N ALA A 78 -3.80 34.05 0.46
CA ALA A 78 -4.58 34.96 -0.35
C ALA A 78 -3.72 35.61 -1.47
N ALA A 79 -4.40 36.00 -2.56
CA ALA A 79 -4.06 37.05 -3.53
C ALA A 79 -2.77 36.90 -4.38
N ARG A 80 -2.96 36.78 -5.70
CA ARG A 80 -2.93 37.93 -6.62
C ARG A 80 -3.63 37.59 -7.94
#